data_AF-A0A0C1GDC9-F1
#
_entry.id   AF-A0A0C1GDC9-F1
#
_cell.length_a   1.000
_cell.length_b   1.000
_cell.length_c   1.000
_cell.angle_alpha   90.00
_cell.angle_beta   90.00
_cell.angle_gamma   90.00
#
_symmetry.space_group_name_H-M   'P 1'
#
loop_
_entity.id
_entity.type
_entity.pdbx_description
1 polymer ?
#
loop_
_entity_poly.entity_id
_entity_poly.type
_entity_poly.pdbx_seq_one_letter_code
_entity_poly.pdbx_strand_id
1 'polypeptide(L)'
;MSVEELKQEILAERPELKEFLAQYQEKTDLALELLKLRKLAGLTKDALADVSGLSLDQIERLEAPTGDLPTESDVEIYKAVCQQSHEG
;
A
#
# COMPACT_ATOMS: atom_id res chain seq x y z
N MET A 1 20.18 -19.41 5.03
CA MET A 1 18.99 -18.74 5.56
C MET A 1 18.36 -17.90 4.46
N SER A 2 17.21 -18.33 3.98
CA SER A 2 16.33 -17.64 3.06
C SER A 2 15.43 -16.65 3.81
N VAL A 3 14.77 -15.76 3.06
CA VAL A 3 13.78 -14.83 3.63
C VAL A 3 12.62 -15.57 4.30
N GLU A 4 12.20 -16.70 3.71
CA GLU A 4 11.13 -17.51 4.29
C GLU A 4 11.58 -18.19 5.59
N GLU A 5 12.80 -18.73 5.63
CA GLU A 5 13.37 -19.31 6.87
C GLU A 5 13.46 -18.27 7.98
N LEU A 6 13.97 -17.06 7.67
CA LEU A 6 14.05 -15.96 8.64
C LEU A 6 12.67 -15.52 9.14
N LYS A 7 11.67 -15.47 8.26
CA LYS A 7 10.29 -15.14 8.63
C LYS A 7 9.73 -16.17 9.62
N GLN A 8 9.95 -17.45 9.37
CA GLN A 8 9.47 -18.52 10.26
C GLN A 8 10.15 -18.45 11.63
N GLU A 9 11.46 -18.16 11.69
CA GLU A 9 12.16 -17.94 12.97
C GLU A 9 11.58 -16.75 13.75
N ILE A 10 11.37 -15.60 13.09
CA ILE A 10 10.77 -14.42 13.72
C ILE A 10 9.36 -14.72 14.26
N LEU A 11 8.54 -15.45 13.50
CA LEU A 11 7.19 -15.81 13.91
C LEU A 11 7.15 -16.86 15.03
N ALA A 12 8.15 -17.73 15.10
CA ALA A 12 8.29 -18.68 16.20
C ALA A 12 8.65 -17.98 17.51
N GLU A 13 9.46 -16.92 17.46
CA GLU A 13 9.81 -16.10 18.63
C GLU A 13 8.71 -15.10 19.03
N ARG A 14 7.82 -14.72 18.10
CA ARG A 14 6.76 -13.72 18.30
C ARG A 14 5.42 -14.17 17.71
N PRO A 15 4.71 -15.09 18.36
CA PRO A 15 3.43 -15.58 17.87
C PRO A 15 2.36 -14.48 17.73
N GLU A 16 2.42 -13.43 18.55
CA GLU A 16 1.55 -12.24 18.45
C GLU A 16 1.70 -11.51 17.10
N LEU A 17 2.88 -11.59 16.48
CA LEU A 17 3.12 -11.00 15.17
C LEU A 17 2.35 -11.77 14.09
N LYS A 18 2.10 -13.07 14.27
CA LYS A 18 1.33 -13.86 13.31
C LYS A 18 -0.12 -13.39 13.25
N GLU A 19 -0.72 -13.10 14.40
CA GLU A 19 -2.09 -12.56 14.48
C GLU A 19 -2.15 -11.16 13.89
N PHE A 20 -1.17 -10.31 14.20
CA PHE A 20 -1.06 -8.97 13.63
C PHE A 20 -0.95 -9.00 12.09
N LEU A 21 -0.07 -9.84 11.55
CA LEU A 21 0.09 -9.97 10.09
C LEU A 21 -1.18 -10.49 9.44
N ALA A 22 -1.87 -11.46 10.05
CA ALA A 22 -3.13 -11.97 9.55
C ALA A 22 -4.23 -10.90 9.56
N GLN A 23 -4.30 -10.08 10.61
CA GLN A 23 -5.27 -8.99 10.76
C GLN A 23 -5.14 -7.94 9.64
N TYR A 24 -3.91 -7.60 9.24
CA TYR A 24 -3.64 -6.54 8.27
C TYR A 24 -3.24 -7.05 6.89
N GLN A 25 -3.39 -8.35 6.60
CA GLN A 25 -2.95 -8.95 5.33
C GLN A 25 -3.60 -8.26 4.13
N GLU A 26 -4.92 -8.11 4.14
CA GLU A 26 -5.67 -7.46 3.05
C GLU A 26 -5.23 -6.00 2.85
N LYS A 27 -5.09 -5.24 3.95
CA LYS A 27 -4.64 -3.85 3.90
C LYS A 27 -3.22 -3.73 3.38
N THR A 28 -2.34 -4.64 3.79
CA THR A 28 -0.94 -4.69 3.34
C THR A 28 -0.85 -4.98 1.84
N ASP A 29 -1.61 -5.96 1.36
CA ASP A 29 -1.61 -6.34 -0.05
C ASP A 29 -2.09 -5.17 -0.93
N LEU A 30 -3.19 -4.51 -0.53
CA LEU A 30 -3.69 -3.33 -1.22
C LEU A 30 -2.67 -2.19 -1.22
N ALA A 31 -2.04 -1.90 -0.08
CA ALA A 31 -1.06 -0.83 0.04
C ALA A 31 0.17 -1.08 -0.87
N LEU A 32 0.64 -2.32 -0.96
CA LEU A 32 1.76 -2.70 -1.82
C LEU A 32 1.41 -2.59 -3.31
N GLU A 33 0.21 -3.02 -3.69
CA GLU A 33 -0.32 -2.89 -5.06
C GLU A 33 -0.38 -1.42 -5.48
N LEU A 34 -0.94 -0.54 -4.64
CA LEU A 34 -1.04 0.89 -4.91
C LEU A 34 0.34 1.57 -4.99
N LEU A 35 1.22 1.28 -4.02
CA LEU A 35 2.59 1.79 -4.02
C LEU A 35 3.35 1.36 -5.29
N LYS A 36 3.20 0.11 -5.72
CA LYS A 36 3.80 -0.38 -6.96
C LYS A 36 3.24 0.37 -8.17
N LEU A 37 1.93 0.56 -8.23
CA LEU A 37 1.27 1.28 -9.33
C LEU A 37 1.77 2.72 -9.45
N ARG A 38 1.84 3.47 -8.34
CA ARG A 38 2.38 4.85 -8.35
C ARG A 38 3.85 4.88 -8.76
N LYS A 39 4.66 3.93 -8.27
CA LYS A 39 6.07 3.85 -8.66
C LYS A 39 6.24 3.56 -10.15
N LEU A 40 5.39 2.70 -10.73
CA LEU A 40 5.38 2.44 -12.18
C LEU A 40 4.95 3.69 -12.97
N ALA A 41 4.04 4.49 -12.43
CA ALA A 41 3.64 5.77 -13.00
C ALA A 41 4.68 6.89 -12.83
N GLY A 42 5.79 6.65 -12.12
CA GLY A 42 6.83 7.65 -11.88
C GLY A 42 6.42 8.82 -10.97
N LEU A 43 5.29 8.70 -10.25
CA LEU A 43 4.74 9.79 -9.45
C LEU A 43 5.31 9.79 -8.02
N THR A 44 5.61 10.99 -7.51
CA THR A 44 5.78 11.21 -6.07
C THR A 44 4.41 11.21 -5.39
N LYS A 45 4.37 11.10 -4.05
CA LYS A 45 3.11 11.20 -3.32
C LYS A 45 2.49 12.59 -3.44
N ASP A 46 3.32 13.63 -3.38
CA ASP A 46 2.90 15.02 -3.58
C ASP A 46 2.30 15.23 -4.98
N ALA A 47 3.00 14.76 -6.03
CA ALA A 47 2.49 14.88 -7.39
C ALA A 47 1.15 14.15 -7.54
N LEU A 48 1.02 12.94 -6.98
CA LEU A 48 -0.24 12.20 -7.00
C LEU A 48 -1.35 12.94 -6.24
N ALA A 49 -1.07 13.51 -5.07
CA ALA A 49 -2.02 14.32 -4.32
C ALA A 49 -2.50 15.52 -5.15
N ASP A 50 -1.57 16.24 -5.78
CA ASP A 50 -1.86 17.42 -6.61
C ASP A 50 -2.77 17.07 -7.80
N VAL A 51 -2.53 15.95 -8.50
CA VAL A 51 -3.30 15.60 -9.70
C VAL A 51 -4.58 14.81 -9.40
N SER A 52 -4.66 14.10 -8.28
CA SER A 52 -5.83 13.30 -7.91
C SER A 52 -6.89 14.06 -7.13
N GLY A 53 -6.52 15.18 -6.50
CA GLY A 53 -7.37 15.90 -5.56
C GLY A 53 -7.48 15.22 -4.18
N LEU A 54 -6.79 14.09 -3.97
CA LEU A 54 -6.61 13.48 -2.65
C LEU A 54 -5.56 14.27 -1.87
N SER A 55 -5.75 14.41 -0.56
CA SER A 55 -4.72 14.97 0.30
C SER A 55 -3.52 14.03 0.42
N LEU A 56 -2.34 14.59 0.72
CA LEU A 56 -1.14 13.80 0.99
C LEU A 56 -1.37 12.75 2.09
N ASP A 57 -2.10 13.12 3.14
CA ASP A 57 -2.48 12.21 4.23
C ASP A 57 -3.35 11.03 3.74
N GLN A 58 -4.29 11.27 2.80
CA GLN A 58 -5.05 10.17 2.17
C GLN A 58 -4.13 9.25 1.34
N ILE A 59 -3.19 9.81 0.59
CA ILE A 59 -2.20 9.03 -0.17
C ILE A 59 -1.33 8.18 0.78
N GLU A 60 -0.90 8.75 1.90
CA GLU A 60 -0.13 8.04 2.91
C GLU A 60 -0.94 6.91 3.56
N ARG A 61 -2.21 7.15 3.88
CA ARG A 61 -3.12 6.12 4.42
C ARG A 61 -3.41 5.03 3.41
N LEU A 62 -3.54 5.35 2.13
CA LEU A 62 -3.70 4.37 1.05
C LEU A 62 -2.50 3.41 0.96
N GLU A 63 -1.28 3.95 1.08
CA GLU A 63 -0.03 3.19 1.02
C GLU A 63 0.46 2.62 2.38
N ALA A 64 -0.25 2.90 3.47
CA ALA A 64 0.09 2.36 4.78
C ALA A 64 -0.29 0.87 4.87
N PRO A 65 0.60 -0.01 5.37
CA PRO A 65 0.31 -1.44 5.51
C PRO A 65 -0.67 -1.74 6.65
N THR A 66 -0.95 -0.75 7.51
CA THR A 66 -1.78 -0.87 8.70
C THR A 66 -2.78 0.27 8.77
N GLY A 67 -3.80 0.12 9.61
CA GLY A 67 -4.89 1.08 9.77
C GLY A 67 -6.16 0.63 9.05
N ASP A 68 -7.12 1.53 8.92
CA ASP A 68 -8.40 1.23 8.29
C ASP A 68 -8.25 0.96 6.80
N LEU A 69 -9.13 0.11 6.26
CA LEU A 69 -9.24 -0.05 4.81
C LEU A 69 -9.74 1.28 4.21
N PRO A 70 -9.09 1.75 3.13
CA PRO A 70 -9.51 2.95 2.42
C PRO A 70 -10.87 2.72 1.75
N THR A 71 -11.56 3.81 1.41
CA THR A 71 -12.80 3.70 0.65
C THR A 71 -12.51 3.25 -0.78
N GLU A 72 -13.47 2.55 -1.40
CA GLU A 72 -13.35 2.12 -2.80
C GLU A 72 -13.13 3.32 -3.74
N SER A 73 -13.84 4.44 -3.49
CA SER A 73 -13.70 5.67 -4.28
C SER A 73 -12.29 6.27 -4.20
N ASP A 74 -11.65 6.30 -3.03
CA ASP A 74 -10.26 6.78 -2.90
C ASP A 74 -9.29 5.89 -3.69
N VAL A 75 -9.51 4.58 -3.67
CA VAL A 75 -8.71 3.60 -4.42
C VAL A 75 -8.89 3.76 -5.92
N GLU A 76 -10.11 3.99 -6.40
CA GLU A 76 -10.40 4.21 -7.82
C GLU A 76 -9.76 5.49 -8.35
N ILE A 77 -9.88 6.60 -7.60
CA ILE A 77 -9.24 7.88 -7.95
C ILE A 77 -7.73 7.70 -8.06
N TYR A 78 -7.10 7.08 -7.05
CA TYR A 78 -5.66 6.80 -7.05
C TYR A 78 -5.24 5.99 -8.27
N LYS A 79 -5.95 4.89 -8.56
CA LYS A 79 -5.64 3.99 -9.68
C LYS A 79 -5.77 4.68 -11.02
N ALA A 80 -6.86 5.42 -11.23
CA ALA A 80 -7.13 6.10 -12.49
C ALA A 80 -6.00 7.07 -12.87
N VAL A 81 -5.51 7.86 -11.91
CA VAL A 81 -4.43 8.81 -12.14
C VAL A 81 -3.11 8.11 -12.48
N CYS A 82 -2.77 7.06 -11.72
CA CYS A 82 -1.52 6.34 -11.96
C CYS A 82 -1.52 5.61 -13.32
N GLN A 83 -2.67 5.10 -13.75
CA GLN A 83 -2.80 4.42 -15.04
C GLN A 83 -2.72 5.41 -16.22
N GLN A 84 -3.36 6.58 -16.12
CA GLN A 84 -3.27 7.62 -17.16
C GLN A 84 -1.85 8.17 -17.34
N SER A 85 -1.06 8.21 -16.26
CA SER A 85 0.32 8.70 -16.31
C SER A 85 1.31 7.70 -16.95
N HIS A 86 0.91 6.44 -17.10
CA HIS A 86 1.72 5.40 -17.74
C HIS A 86 1.53 5.34 -19.27
N GLU A 87 0.51 6.00 -19.82
CA GLU A 87 0.23 6.03 -21.27
C GLU A 87 0.87 7.23 -21.99
N GLY A 88 1.62 8.08 -21.28
CA GLY A 88 2.30 9.28 -21.79
C GLY A 88 3.77 9.10 -22.12
#